data_AF-X1DDU9-F1
#
_entry.id   AF-X1DDU9-F1
#
_cell.length_a   1.000
_cell.length_b   1.000
_cell.length_c   1.000
_cell.angle_alpha   90.00
_cell.angle_beta   90.00
_cell.angle_gamma   90.00
#
_symmetry.space_group_name_H-M   'P 1'
#
loop_
_entity.id
_entity.type
_entity.pdbx_description
1 polymer ?
#
loop_
_entity_poly.entity_id
_entity_poly.type
_entity_poly.pdbx_seq_one_letter_code
_entity_poly.pdbx_strand_id
1 'polypeptide(L)'
;MVKFFSALLLLFFTVSGQTAEFKVPRLSAPVVDTAGILTRSTKASLNSLLHELRKKTGTQLAILTVPSLNQVPLEQASIQVVDAWKLGDERGDRGVLLLISKKDRKVRIEVGQGHER
;
A
#
# COMPACT_ATOMS: atom_id res chain seq x y z
N MET A 1 -27.38 26.99 47.40
CA MET A 1 -25.96 26.61 47.24
C MET A 1 -25.82 25.46 46.25
N VAL A 2 -26.31 25.58 45.00
CA VAL A 2 -26.11 24.58 43.93
C VAL A 2 -26.31 25.27 42.56
N LYS A 3 -25.51 26.31 42.24
CA LYS A 3 -25.60 27.01 40.93
C LYS A 3 -24.24 27.44 40.35
N PHE A 4 -23.15 26.81 40.78
CA PHE A 4 -21.80 27.14 40.28
C PHE A 4 -21.00 25.94 39.77
N PHE A 5 -21.56 24.72 39.79
CA PHE A 5 -20.85 23.51 39.37
C PHE A 5 -21.25 23.01 37.98
N SER A 6 -21.87 23.86 37.14
CA SER A 6 -22.26 23.50 35.77
C SER A 6 -21.37 24.13 34.68
N ALA A 7 -20.33 24.88 35.06
CA ALA A 7 -19.50 25.62 34.11
C ALA A 7 -18.16 24.93 33.75
N LEU A 8 -17.81 23.79 34.36
CA LEU A 8 -16.48 23.18 34.19
C LEU A 8 -16.44 21.90 33.34
N LEU A 9 -17.59 21.38 32.89
CA LEU A 9 -17.66 20.06 32.24
C LEU A 9 -18.03 20.13 30.75
N LEU A 10 -17.41 21.04 29.98
CA LEU A 10 -17.68 21.15 28.54
C LEU A 10 -16.45 21.57 27.73
N LEU A 11 -15.28 21.03 28.09
CA LEU A 11 -14.07 21.15 27.29
C LEU A 11 -13.39 19.80 27.02
N PHE A 12 -14.17 18.76 26.74
CA PHE A 12 -13.65 17.63 25.98
C PHE A 12 -13.66 18.02 24.50
N PHE A 13 -12.62 18.74 24.09
CA PHE A 13 -12.31 19.00 22.69
C PHE A 13 -12.00 17.63 22.05
N THR A 14 -13.00 16.98 21.49
CA THR A 14 -12.82 15.78 20.67
C THR A 14 -12.05 16.19 19.43
N VAL A 15 -10.73 16.04 19.47
CA VAL A 15 -9.90 16.03 18.26
C VAL A 15 -10.23 14.74 17.53
N SER A 16 -11.26 14.78 16.69
CA SER A 16 -11.45 13.78 15.64
C SER A 16 -10.30 13.95 14.65
N GLY A 17 -9.17 13.31 14.93
CA GLY A 17 -8.11 13.14 13.95
C GLY A 17 -8.70 12.34 12.78
N GLN A 18 -8.96 13.00 11.66
CA GLN A 18 -9.31 12.31 10.43
C GLN A 18 -8.13 11.41 10.06
N THR A 19 -8.25 10.10 10.30
CA THR A 19 -7.30 9.14 9.76
C THR A 19 -7.50 9.14 8.26
N ALA A 20 -6.64 9.86 7.55
CA ALA A 20 -6.70 9.92 6.11
C ALA A 20 -6.44 8.50 5.58
N GLU A 21 -7.45 7.96 4.91
CA GLU A 21 -7.44 6.57 4.46
C GLU A 21 -6.51 6.43 3.23
N PHE A 22 -5.64 5.43 3.25
CA PHE A 22 -4.88 5.04 2.08
C PHE A 22 -5.71 4.10 1.22
N LYS A 23 -6.19 4.59 0.07
CA LYS A 23 -6.97 3.78 -0.86
C LYS A 23 -6.05 2.92 -1.72
N VAL A 24 -6.07 1.61 -1.51
CA VAL A 24 -5.32 0.65 -2.31
C VAL A 24 -5.82 0.65 -3.77
N PRO A 25 -4.97 0.95 -4.77
CA PRO A 25 -5.35 0.85 -6.18
C PRO A 25 -5.64 -0.60 -6.58
N ARG A 26 -6.51 -0.82 -7.57
CA ARG A 26 -6.77 -2.18 -8.08
C ARG A 26 -5.52 -2.73 -8.78
N LEU A 27 -5.17 -3.97 -8.48
CA LEU A 27 -4.16 -4.70 -9.25
C LEU A 27 -4.67 -4.97 -10.68
N SER A 28 -4.03 -4.38 -11.67
CA SER A 28 -4.37 -4.53 -13.10
C SER A 28 -3.26 -5.18 -13.93
N ALA A 29 -2.02 -5.08 -13.46
CA ALA A 29 -0.81 -5.63 -14.06
C ALA A 29 0.28 -5.72 -12.98
N PRO A 30 1.41 -6.40 -13.21
CA PRO A 30 2.55 -6.38 -12.29
C PRO A 30 3.01 -4.97 -11.90
N VAL A 31 2.89 -3.99 -12.81
CA VAL A 31 3.18 -2.58 -12.54
C VAL A 31 1.90 -1.75 -12.54
N VAL A 32 1.60 -1.14 -11.39
CA VAL A 32 0.52 -0.16 -11.22
C VAL A 32 1.13 1.20 -10.88
N ASP A 33 1.04 2.15 -11.81
CA ASP A 33 1.64 3.48 -11.68
C ASP A 33 0.56 4.55 -11.54
N THR A 34 0.11 4.81 -10.32
CA THR A 34 -0.86 5.89 -10.04
C THR A 34 -0.17 7.23 -9.76
N ALA A 35 1.15 7.23 -9.53
CA ALA A 35 1.93 8.45 -9.35
C ALA A 35 2.31 9.13 -10.68
N GLY A 36 2.15 8.44 -11.82
CA GLY A 36 2.50 8.92 -13.14
C GLY A 36 3.99 9.18 -13.30
N ILE A 37 4.84 8.37 -12.63
CA ILE A 37 6.30 8.54 -12.67
C ILE A 37 6.97 7.66 -13.72
N LEU A 38 6.23 6.71 -14.33
CA LEU A 38 6.76 5.79 -15.33
C LEU A 38 6.19 6.11 -16.71
N THR A 39 7.09 6.15 -17.71
CA THR A 39 6.69 6.26 -19.11
C THR A 39 5.94 5.00 -19.56
N ARG A 40 5.20 5.09 -20.67
CA ARG A 40 4.49 3.94 -21.25
C ARG A 40 5.44 2.80 -21.64
N SER A 41 6.60 3.12 -22.22
CA SER A 41 7.60 2.13 -22.61
C SER A 41 8.21 1.46 -21.39
N THR A 42 8.58 2.23 -20.36
CA THR A 42 9.09 1.68 -19.10
C THR A 42 8.09 0.72 -18.45
N LYS A 43 6.80 1.09 -18.40
CA LYS A 43 5.75 0.21 -17.85
C LYS A 43 5.61 -1.08 -18.66
N ALA A 44 5.64 -1.00 -19.98
CA ALA A 44 5.55 -2.19 -20.84
C ALA A 44 6.75 -3.14 -20.61
N SER A 45 7.97 -2.59 -20.61
CA SER A 45 9.19 -3.38 -20.37
C SER A 45 9.20 -4.02 -18.98
N LEU A 46 8.85 -3.28 -17.94
CA LEU A 46 8.77 -3.82 -16.58
C LEU A 46 7.70 -4.90 -16.46
N ASN A 47 6.49 -4.69 -17.02
CA ASN A 47 5.45 -5.73 -16.99
C ASN A 47 5.95 -7.02 -17.67
N SER A 48 6.58 -6.93 -18.84
CA SER A 48 7.15 -8.09 -19.52
C SER A 48 8.20 -8.80 -18.67
N LEU A 49 9.14 -8.05 -18.09
CA LEU A 49 10.19 -8.58 -17.22
C LEU A 49 9.62 -9.30 -15.99
N LEU A 50 8.62 -8.70 -15.33
CA LEU A 50 8.03 -9.28 -14.13
C LEU A 50 7.18 -10.53 -14.43
N HIS A 51 6.53 -10.59 -15.60
CA HIS A 51 5.89 -11.82 -16.06
C HIS A 51 6.90 -12.92 -16.35
N GLU A 52 8.03 -12.60 -16.98
CA GLU A 52 9.10 -13.56 -17.23
C GLU A 52 9.75 -14.05 -15.93
N LEU A 53 9.99 -13.15 -14.98
CA LEU A 53 10.48 -13.48 -13.64
C LEU A 53 9.56 -14.51 -12.97
N ARG A 54 8.25 -14.25 -12.94
CA ARG A 54 7.27 -15.19 -12.37
C ARG A 54 7.35 -16.56 -13.02
N LYS A 55 7.41 -16.62 -14.37
CA LYS A 55 7.53 -17.90 -15.10
C LYS A 55 8.81 -18.67 -14.76
N LYS A 56 9.92 -17.96 -14.51
CA LYS A 56 11.23 -18.57 -14.23
C LYS A 56 11.40 -19.00 -12.78
N THR A 57 10.86 -18.24 -11.83
CA THR A 57 11.20 -18.41 -10.39
C THR A 57 9.99 -18.71 -9.50
N GLY A 58 8.77 -18.69 -10.04
CA GLY A 58 7.54 -18.74 -9.23
C GLY A 58 7.37 -17.53 -8.31
N THR A 59 8.06 -16.41 -8.57
CA THR A 59 7.97 -15.21 -7.73
C THR A 59 7.07 -14.18 -8.40
N GLN A 60 5.98 -13.82 -7.73
CA GLN A 60 5.10 -12.73 -8.14
C GLN A 60 5.57 -11.41 -7.54
N LEU A 61 6.45 -10.72 -8.26
CA LEU A 61 6.84 -9.34 -7.93
C LEU A 61 5.88 -8.34 -8.57
N ALA A 62 5.32 -7.44 -7.75
CA ALA A 62 4.50 -6.32 -8.18
C ALA A 62 5.15 -4.98 -7.79
N ILE A 63 4.94 -3.95 -8.61
CA ILE A 63 5.40 -2.58 -8.39
C ILE A 63 4.17 -1.67 -8.30
N LEU A 64 4.07 -0.94 -7.20
CA LEU A 64 3.06 0.09 -6.99
C LEU A 64 3.73 1.44 -6.80
N THR A 65 3.35 2.42 -7.62
CA THR A 65 3.67 3.83 -7.37
C THR A 65 2.38 4.58 -6.98
N VAL A 66 2.45 5.37 -5.92
CA VAL A 66 1.35 6.23 -5.44
C VAL A 66 1.81 7.68 -5.28
N PRO A 67 0.93 8.67 -5.51
CA PRO A 67 1.26 10.06 -5.26
C PRO A 67 1.62 10.33 -3.79
N SER A 68 0.87 9.76 -2.84
CA SER A 68 1.08 9.88 -1.39
C SER A 68 0.43 8.71 -0.66
N LEU A 69 0.89 8.46 0.57
CA LEU A 69 0.32 7.52 1.53
C LEU A 69 -0.79 8.16 2.40
N ASN A 70 -1.10 9.45 2.21
CA ASN A 70 -2.10 10.16 3.01
C ASN A 70 -1.86 10.03 4.52
N GLN A 71 -0.62 10.29 4.99
CA GLN A 71 -0.23 10.15 6.40
C GLN A 71 -0.27 8.71 6.97
N VAL A 72 -0.67 7.71 6.18
CA VAL A 72 -0.58 6.31 6.60
C VAL A 72 0.90 5.90 6.65
N PRO A 73 1.36 5.19 7.71
CA PRO A 73 2.70 4.63 7.75
C PRO A 73 2.97 3.74 6.54
N LEU A 74 4.20 3.77 6.03
CA LEU A 74 4.59 3.05 4.82
C LEU A 74 4.44 1.54 4.99
N GLU A 75 4.75 1.05 6.19
CA GLU A 75 4.65 -0.33 6.62
C GLU A 75 3.19 -0.78 6.54
N GLN A 76 2.29 -0.03 7.19
CA GLN A 76 0.86 -0.30 7.19
C GLN A 76 0.28 -0.26 5.76
N ALA A 77 0.63 0.76 4.97
CA ALA A 77 0.16 0.87 3.59
C ALA A 77 0.64 -0.32 2.73
N SER A 78 1.88 -0.77 2.90
CA SER A 78 2.41 -1.91 2.15
C SER A 78 1.71 -3.22 2.48
N ILE A 79 1.39 -3.46 3.76
CA ILE A 79 0.63 -4.63 4.22
C ILE A 79 -0.79 -4.60 3.60
N GLN A 80 -1.48 -3.45 3.69
CA GLN A 80 -2.81 -3.29 3.08
C GLN A 80 -2.81 -3.61 1.57
N VAL A 81 -1.75 -3.24 0.85
CA VAL A 81 -1.62 -3.54 -0.58
C VAL A 81 -1.41 -5.03 -0.80
N VAL A 82 -0.46 -5.65 -0.10
CA VAL A 82 -0.17 -7.09 -0.24
C VAL A 82 -1.42 -7.92 0.05
N ASP A 83 -2.14 -7.60 1.13
CA ASP A 83 -3.36 -8.30 1.54
C ASP A 83 -4.49 -8.12 0.51
N ALA A 84 -4.74 -6.88 0.08
CA ALA A 84 -5.80 -6.58 -0.88
C ALA A 84 -5.53 -7.18 -2.26
N TRP A 85 -4.25 -7.25 -2.66
CA TRP A 85 -3.83 -7.82 -3.93
C TRP A 85 -3.65 -9.33 -3.89
N LYS A 86 -3.62 -9.92 -2.69
CA LYS A 86 -3.34 -11.34 -2.46
C LYS A 86 -2.08 -11.74 -3.23
N LEU A 87 -0.97 -11.03 -3.01
CA LEU A 87 0.27 -11.32 -3.71
C LEU A 87 0.87 -12.63 -3.22
N GLY A 88 1.16 -13.53 -4.17
CA GLY A 88 1.43 -14.94 -3.88
C GLY A 88 0.16 -15.78 -4.05
N ASP A 89 0.31 -17.09 -4.18
CA ASP A 89 -0.84 -17.98 -4.39
C ASP A 89 -0.74 -19.28 -3.59
N GLU A 90 -1.85 -20.01 -3.55
CA GLU A 90 -1.92 -21.35 -2.93
C GLU A 90 -1.08 -22.40 -3.70
N ARG A 91 -0.50 -22.04 -4.86
CA ARG A 91 0.37 -22.91 -5.65
C ARG A 91 1.84 -22.78 -5.26
N GLY A 92 2.13 -21.97 -4.24
CA GLY A 92 3.47 -21.77 -3.69
C GLY A 92 4.22 -20.57 -4.29
N ASP A 93 3.56 -19.71 -5.09
CA ASP A 93 4.22 -18.52 -5.61
C ASP A 93 4.54 -17.54 -4.47
N ARG A 94 5.78 -17.05 -4.44
CA ARG A 94 6.22 -16.04 -3.45
C ARG A 94 5.77 -14.65 -3.89
N GLY A 95 4.98 -13.96 -3.05
CA GLY A 95 4.53 -12.59 -3.30
C GLY A 95 5.55 -11.55 -2.84
N VAL A 96 5.89 -10.59 -3.70
CA VAL A 96 6.74 -9.45 -3.35
C VAL A 96 6.13 -8.17 -3.89
N LEU A 97 6.10 -7.11 -3.07
CA LEU A 97 5.66 -5.78 -3.45
C LEU A 97 6.82 -4.78 -3.34
N LEU A 98 7.02 -3.97 -4.37
CA LEU A 98 7.76 -2.72 -4.32
C LEU A 98 6.77 -1.55 -4.29
N LEU A 99 6.64 -0.90 -3.13
CA LEU A 99 5.81 0.29 -2.95
C LEU A 99 6.67 1.55 -2.97
N ILE A 100 6.32 2.50 -3.84
CA ILE A 100 6.97 3.79 -3.98
C ILE A 100 5.93 4.89 -3.78
N SER A 101 6.14 5.75 -2.77
CA SER A 101 5.35 6.97 -2.60
C SER A 101 6.14 8.20 -3.05
N LYS A 102 5.63 8.89 -4.08
CA LYS A 102 6.32 10.02 -4.71
C LYS A 102 6.47 11.22 -3.77
N LYS A 103 5.37 11.73 -3.21
CA LYS A 103 5.39 12.94 -2.36
C LYS A 103 6.06 12.68 -1.03
N ASP A 104 5.88 11.48 -0.47
CA ASP A 104 6.47 11.12 0.82
C ASP A 104 7.96 10.76 0.70
N ARG A 105 8.46 10.55 -0.53
CA ARG A 105 9.83 10.08 -0.84
C ARG A 105 10.20 8.81 -0.07
N LYS A 106 9.24 7.90 0.01
CA LYS A 106 9.35 6.63 0.73
C LYS A 106 9.31 5.46 -0.24
N VAL A 107 10.12 4.45 0.03
CA VAL A 107 10.18 3.20 -0.73
C VAL A 107 10.21 2.04 0.24
N ARG A 108 9.45 0.99 -0.06
CA ARG A 108 9.44 -0.25 0.73
C ARG A 108 9.35 -1.45 -0.17
N ILE A 109 10.07 -2.50 0.22
CA ILE A 109 9.85 -3.85 -0.28
C ILE A 109 9.12 -4.60 0.82
N GLU A 110 8.00 -5.22 0.47
CA GLU A 110 7.22 -6.07 1.36
C GLU A 110 7.17 -7.47 0.75
N VAL A 111 7.41 -8.49 1.57
CA VAL A 111 7.32 -9.89 1.13
C VAL A 111 6.03 -10.44 1.71
N GLY A 112 5.12 -10.87 0.85
CA GLY A 112 3.91 -11.54 1.29
C GLY A 112 4.29 -12.84 1.99
N GLN A 113 3.68 -13.12 3.14
CA GLN A 113 3.78 -14.43 3.75
C GLN A 113 3.04 -15.40 2.83
N GLY A 114 3.80 -16.13 2.00
CA GLY A 114 3.27 -17.30 1.31
C GLY A 114 2.69 -18.19 2.40
N HIS A 115 1.36 -18.30 2.44
CA HIS A 115 0.69 -18.95 3.55
C HIS A 115 1.20 -20.38 3.67
N GLU A 116 1.88 -20.67 4.78
CA GLU A 116 2.05 -22.03 5.25
C GLU A 116 0.65 -22.60 5.49
N ARG A 117 0.16 -23.41 4.56
CA ARG A 117 -1.00 -24.28 4.74
C ARG A 117 -0.56 -25.71 4.49
#